data_AF-A0A940SFQ0-F1
#
_entry.id   AF-A0A940SFQ0-F1
#
_cell.length_a   1.000
_cell.length_b   1.000
_cell.length_c   1.000
_cell.angle_alpha   90.00
_cell.angle_beta   90.00
_cell.angle_gamma   90.00
#
_symmetry.space_group_name_H-M   'P 1'
#
loop_
_entity.id
_entity.type
_entity.pdbx_description
1 polymer ?
#
loop_
_entity_poly.entity_id
_entity_poly.type
_entity_poly.pdbx_seq_one_letter_code
_entity_poly.pdbx_strand_id
1 'polypeptide(L)' 'MNFAISDIEAAIESWRQRASSDEAFATSAEACALARLYGAVIVHGCEALADAELDETQRNALRILSTLRTEKSSAPTH' A
#
# COMPACT_ATOMS: atom_id res chain seq x y z
N MET A 1 -10.56 9.68 -1.04
CA MET A 1 -9.10 9.94 -1.05
C MET A 1 -8.55 9.39 -2.35
N ASN A 2 -7.53 10.02 -2.92
CA ASN A 2 -6.86 9.49 -4.11
C ASN A 2 -5.50 8.92 -3.68
N PHE A 3 -5.14 7.76 -4.21
CA PHE A 3 -3.87 7.11 -3.96
C PHE A 3 -2.98 7.25 -5.20
N ALA A 4 -1.80 7.83 -5.01
CA ALA A 4 -0.79 7.88 -6.07
C ALA A 4 -0.04 6.53 -6.15
N ILE A 5 0.67 6.29 -7.26
CA ILE A 5 1.51 5.09 -7.39
C ILE A 5 2.52 4.95 -6.24
N SER A 6 3.09 6.06 -5.78
CA SER A 6 4.03 6.08 -4.65
C SER A 6 3.38 5.71 -3.32
N ASP A 7 2.07 5.93 -3.14
CA ASP A 7 1.36 5.44 -1.95
C ASP A 7 1.27 3.91 -1.97
N ILE A 8 1.07 3.31 -3.16
CA ILE A 8 1.03 1.85 -3.32
C ILE A 8 2.41 1.25 -3.05
N GLU A 9 3.47 1.84 -3.58
CA GLU A 9 4.86 1.42 -3.33
C GLU A 9 5.21 1.49 -1.83
N ALA A 10 4.83 2.59 -1.16
CA ALA A 10 5.04 2.74 0.27
C ALA A 10 4.25 1.69 1.09
N ALA A 11 3.03 1.35 0.66
CA ALA A 11 2.25 0.30 1.30
C ALA A 11 2.90 -1.08 1.11
N ILE A 12 3.37 -1.40 -0.09
CA ILE A 12 4.09 -2.65 -0.41
C ILE A 12 5.31 -2.81 0.49
N GLU A 13 6.17 -1.79 0.56
CA GLU A 13 7.37 -1.81 1.40
C GLU A 13 7.02 -1.99 2.88
N SER A 14 5.97 -1.30 3.36
CA SER A 14 5.53 -1.41 4.75
C SER A 14 5.02 -2.80 5.12
N TRP A 15 4.29 -3.45 4.21
CA TRP A 15 3.85 -4.83 4.40
C TRP A 15 5.02 -5.81 4.36
N ARG A 16 5.99 -5.59 3.46
CA ARG A 16 7.20 -6.39 3.38
C ARG A 16 8.01 -6.34 4.68
N GLN A 17 8.20 -5.14 5.24
CA GLN A 17 8.93 -4.95 6.50
C GLN A 17 8.24 -5.60 7.71
N ARG A 18 6.91 -5.78 7.66
CA ARG A 18 6.13 -6.42 8.73
C ARG A 18 6.04 -7.94 8.58
N ALA A 19 6.29 -8.47 7.40
CA ALA A 19 6.24 -9.90 7.16
C ALA A 19 7.42 -10.60 7.82
N SER A 20 7.22 -11.85 8.25
CA SER A 20 8.28 -12.67 8.84
C SER A 20 9.34 -13.12 7.84
N SER A 21 9.02 -13.11 6.54
CA SER A 21 9.92 -13.42 5.44
C SER A 21 9.36 -12.88 4.12
N ASP A 22 10.20 -12.80 3.09
CA ASP A 22 9.77 -12.42 1.74
C ASP A 22 8.75 -13.42 1.14
N GLU A 23 8.84 -14.70 1.49
CA GLU A 23 7.89 -15.73 1.05
C GLU A 23 6.52 -15.56 1.73
N ALA A 24 6.51 -15.27 3.04
CA ALA A 24 5.28 -14.95 3.77
C ALA A 24 4.63 -13.67 3.25
N PHE A 25 5.45 -12.67 2.87
CA PHE A 25 4.95 -11.47 2.20
C PHE A 25 4.33 -11.81 0.84
N ALA A 26 5.07 -12.51 -0.04
CA ALA A 26 4.62 -12.82 -1.40
C ALA A 26 3.33 -13.65 -1.45
N THR A 27 3.07 -14.45 -0.42
CA THR A 27 1.85 -15.28 -0.30
C THR A 27 0.70 -14.59 0.45
N SER A 28 0.92 -13.39 1.00
CA SER A 28 -0.11 -12.64 1.73
C SER A 28 -1.18 -12.06 0.80
N ALA A 29 -2.40 -11.92 1.33
CA ALA A 29 -3.52 -11.34 0.60
C ALA A 29 -3.25 -9.86 0.26
N GLU A 30 -2.64 -9.13 1.18
CA GLU A 30 -2.32 -7.71 1.05
C GLU A 30 -1.26 -7.48 -0.02
N ALA A 31 -0.18 -8.26 -0.05
CA ALA A 31 0.84 -8.16 -1.10
C ALA A 31 0.25 -8.46 -2.48
N CYS A 32 -0.57 -9.51 -2.59
CA CYS A 32 -1.22 -9.86 -3.84
C CYS A 32 -2.18 -8.75 -4.31
N ALA A 33 -2.97 -8.18 -3.39
CA ALA A 33 -3.88 -7.09 -3.71
C ALA A 33 -3.13 -5.83 -4.18
N LEU A 34 -2.06 -5.45 -3.48
CA LEU A 34 -1.23 -4.30 -3.84
C LEU A 34 -0.47 -4.52 -5.15
N ALA A 35 0.05 -5.73 -5.41
CA ALA A 35 0.72 -6.05 -6.67
C ALA A 35 -0.23 -5.95 -7.87
N ARG A 36 -1.47 -6.45 -7.73
CA ARG A 36 -2.52 -6.31 -8.76
C ARG A 36 -2.87 -4.84 -8.99
N LEU A 37 -2.99 -4.07 -7.91
CA LEU A 37 -3.30 -2.65 -7.98
C LEU A 37 -2.19 -1.86 -8.69
N TYR A 38 -0.93 -2.10 -8.29
CA TYR A 38 0.25 -1.49 -8.89
C TYR A 38 0.36 -1.81 -10.39
N GLY A 39 0.12 -3.07 -10.79
CA GLY A 39 0.08 -3.46 -12.19
C GLY A 39 -1.02 -2.77 -12.98
N ALA A 40 -2.22 -2.62 -12.41
CA ALA A 40 -3.33 -1.92 -13.05
C ALA A 40 -3.01 -0.43 -13.29
N VAL A 41 -2.40 0.24 -12.31
CA VAL A 41 -1.95 1.64 -12.43
C VAL A 41 -0.98 1.80 -13.60
N ILE A 42 0.00 0.91 -13.74
CA ILE A 42 0.96 0.92 -14.85
C ILE A 42 0.26 0.72 -16.19
N VAL A 43 -0.61 -0.29 -16.30
CA VAL A 43 -1.28 -0.63 -17.56
C VAL A 43 -2.23 0.47 -18.03
N HIS A 44 -2.97 1.09 -17.11
CA HIS A 44 -3.95 2.12 -17.44
C HIS A 44 -3.35 3.54 -17.51
N GLY A 45 -2.10 3.72 -17.07
CA GLY A 45 -1.45 5.04 -17.02
C GLY A 45 -2.14 6.01 -16.07
N CYS A 46 -2.87 5.50 -15.07
CA CYS A 46 -3.57 6.33 -14.11
C CYS A 46 -2.57 6.94 -13.11
N GLU A 47 -2.50 8.26 -13.02
CA GLU A 47 -1.62 8.91 -12.03
C GLU A 47 -2.11 8.72 -10.59
N ALA A 48 -3.41 8.53 -10.41
CA ALA A 48 -4.03 8.28 -9.12
C ALA A 48 -5.30 7.43 -9.22
N LEU A 49 -5.58 6.66 -8.18
CA LEU A 49 -6.80 5.85 -8.04
C LEU A 49 -7.73 6.44 -6.99
N ALA A 50 -9.02 6.51 -7.29
CA ALA A 50 -10.01 6.95 -6.31
C ALA A 50 -10.35 5.82 -5.34
N ASP A 51 -10.52 6.14 -4.05
CA ASP A 51 -10.91 5.14 -3.03
C ASP A 51 -12.17 4.34 -3.40
N ALA A 52 -13.11 4.95 -4.14
CA ALA A 52 -14.34 4.29 -4.59
C ALA A 52 -14.11 3.17 -5.63
N GLU A 53 -12.97 3.17 -6.31
CA GLU A 53 -12.60 2.17 -7.32
C GLU A 53 -11.89 0.96 -6.68
N LEU A 54 -11.55 1.06 -5.39
CA LEU A 54 -10.86 0.00 -4.67
C LEU A 54 -11.85 -1.02 -4.11
N ASP A 55 -11.50 -2.30 -4.26
CA ASP A 55 -12.15 -3.36 -3.51
C ASP A 55 -11.78 -3.29 -2.00
N GLU A 56 -12.50 -4.06 -1.18
CA GLU A 56 -12.28 -4.07 0.27
C GLU A 56 -10.87 -4.52 0.67
N THR A 57 -10.28 -5.46 -0.08
CA THR A 57 -8.95 -5.99 0.24
C THR A 57 -7.87 -4.95 -0.09
N GLN A 58 -7.99 -4.27 -1.22
CA GLN A 58 -7.11 -3.18 -1.63
C GLN A 58 -7.19 -2.01 -0.65
N ARG A 59 -8.41 -1.62 -0.24
CA ARG A 59 -8.61 -0.56 0.75
C ARG A 59 -8.01 -0.93 2.11
N ASN A 60 -8.19 -2.17 2.55
CA ASN A 60 -7.59 -2.65 3.78
C ASN A 60 -6.05 -2.67 3.70
N ALA A 61 -5.49 -3.13 2.58
CA ALA A 61 -4.04 -3.15 2.37
C ALA A 61 -3.43 -1.74 2.38
N LEU A 62 -4.11 -0.75 1.79
CA LEU A 62 -3.66 0.66 1.79
C LEU A 62 -3.84 1.37 3.14
N ARG A 63 -4.67 0.83 4.04
CA ARG A 63 -4.88 1.39 5.38
C ARG A 63 -3.60 1.44 6.20
N ILE A 64 -2.60 0.63 5.89
CA ILE A 64 -1.27 0.67 6.53
C ILE A 64 -0.62 2.07 6.44
N LEU A 65 -0.91 2.85 5.40
CA LEU A 65 -0.39 4.20 5.22
C LEU A 65 -0.86 5.17 6.31
N SER A 66 -2.05 4.92 6.89
CA SER A 66 -2.53 5.71 8.03
C SER A 66 -1.66 5.50 9.28
N THR A 67 -1.10 4.30 9.44
CA THR A 67 -0.18 3.99 10.54
C THR A 67 1.17 4.68 10.33
N LEU A 68 1.69 4.70 9.10
CA LEU A 68 2.94 5.40 8.76
C LEU A 68 2.85 6.91 8.95
N ARG A 69 1.72 7.53 8.57
CA ARG A 69 1.51 8.98 8.75
C ARG A 69 1.43 9.35 10.23
N THR A 70 0.92 8.43 11.07
CA THR A 70 0.88 8.60 12.53
C THR A 70 2.28 8.48 13.15
N GLU A 71 3.07 7.50 12.71
CA GLU A 71 4.45 7.30 13.18
C GLU A 71 5.37 8.46 12.78
N LYS A 72 5.27 8.94 11.54
CA LYS A 72 6.06 10.09 11.06
C LYS A 72 5.71 11.40 11.77
N SER A 73 4.45 11.58 12.19
CA SER A 73 4.04 12.75 12.96
C SER A 73 4.46 12.70 14.44
N SER A 74 4.92 11.55 14.93
CA SER A 74 5.29 11.34 16.33
C SER A 74 6.82 11.29 16.55
N ALA A 75 7.64 11.43 15.51
CA ALA A 75 9.09 11.46 15.65
C ALA A 75 9.52 12.78 16.31
N PRO A 76 10.13 12.76 17.52
CA PRO A 76 10.62 13.97 18.16
C PRO A 76 11.86 14.46 17.40
N THR A 77 11.86 15.73 17.02
CA THR A 77 13.06 16.41 16.53
C THR A 77 14.06 16.45 17.68
N HIS A 78 15.20 15.77 17.53
CA HIS A 78 16.28 15.77 18.51
C HIS A 78 17.50 16.50 17.97
#